data_AF-A0A161LZF9-F1
#
_entry.id   AF-A0A161LZF9-F1
#
_cell.length_a   1.000
_cell.length_b   1.000
_cell.length_c   1.000
_cell.angle_alpha   90.00
_cell.angle_beta   90.00
_cell.angle_gamma   90.00
#
_symmetry.space_group_name_H-M   'P 1'
#
loop_
_entity.id
_entity.type
_entity.pdbx_description
1 polymer ?
#
loop_
_entity_poly.entity_id
_entity_poly.type
_entity_poly.pdbx_seq_one_letter_code
_entity_poly.pdbx_strand_id
1 'polypeptide(L)'
;MTASFTAPPQFTVLAGRQEIGRTDPSVLTEERPGPRLLLLGGRSWRVTFIDWTRKRAFVEPAGSGGVAKWTSGGVSGLSYDLARAMREVLLGPDPPVSLTRRAQACLAGWREEEAPDVVHPGGTLVTRAGDDVRWWTWAGYRANATLAATLPSIADPVQRPTDFSVRLREDLTPAAWQEARDRAGDGELLVLPDVDRRAVSGLKFSAVLPERLAVATVAARMADFDGARAALTEPVRLQFASDF
;
A
#
# COMPACT_ATOMS: atom_id res chain seq x y z
N MET A 1 -3.42 -28.78 20.28
CA MET A 1 -2.89 -27.55 20.90
C MET A 1 -3.20 -26.40 19.96
N THR A 2 -4.18 -25.56 20.27
CA THR A 2 -4.69 -24.50 19.38
C THR A 2 -4.09 -23.16 19.82
N ALA A 3 -3.06 -22.68 19.11
CA ALA A 3 -2.52 -21.34 19.33
C ALA A 3 -3.40 -20.30 18.61
N SER A 4 -3.93 -19.32 19.34
CA SER A 4 -4.80 -18.27 18.79
C SER A 4 -4.04 -17.15 18.05
N PHE A 5 -2.72 -17.09 18.25
CA PHE A 5 -1.84 -16.05 17.73
C PHE A 5 -0.61 -16.67 17.05
N THR A 6 -0.44 -16.41 15.76
CA THR A 6 0.82 -16.66 15.05
C THR A 6 1.67 -15.40 15.16
N ALA A 7 2.75 -15.45 15.94
CA ALA A 7 3.73 -14.38 15.94
C ALA A 7 4.41 -14.35 14.54
N PRO A 8 4.50 -13.18 13.88
CA PRO A 8 5.27 -13.07 12.65
C PRO A 8 6.71 -13.52 12.91
N PRO A 9 7.40 -14.13 11.93
CA PRO A 9 8.80 -14.50 12.08
C PRO A 9 9.62 -13.23 12.40
N GLN A 10 10.48 -13.30 13.42
CA GLN A 10 11.33 -12.19 13.86
C GLN A 10 12.80 -12.61 13.79
N PHE A 11 13.67 -11.64 13.53
CA PHE A 11 15.13 -11.81 13.65
C PHE A 11 15.62 -11.23 14.96
N THR A 12 16.43 -12.00 15.69
CA THR A 12 17.16 -11.48 16.86
C THR A 12 18.30 -10.60 16.38
N VAL A 13 18.39 -9.38 16.90
CA VAL A 13 19.43 -8.41 16.55
C VAL A 13 20.53 -8.41 17.62
N LEU A 14 21.78 -8.59 17.18
CA LEU A 14 22.95 -8.75 18.03
C LEU A 14 23.98 -7.64 17.76
N ALA A 15 24.35 -6.90 18.80
CA ALA A 15 25.53 -6.04 18.80
C ALA A 15 26.69 -6.83 19.44
N GLY A 16 27.59 -7.37 18.62
CA GLY A 16 28.57 -8.36 19.07
C GLY A 16 27.88 -9.61 19.64
N ARG A 17 27.97 -9.81 20.96
CA ARG A 17 27.31 -10.92 21.68
C ARG A 17 26.01 -10.53 22.38
N GLN A 18 25.70 -9.23 22.45
CA GLN A 18 24.57 -8.72 23.18
C GLN A 18 23.33 -8.68 22.28
N GLU A 19 22.23 -9.31 22.72
CA GLU A 19 20.91 -9.10 22.12
C GLU A 19 20.40 -7.71 22.48
N ILE A 20 20.12 -6.92 21.44
CA ILE A 20 19.62 -5.53 21.59
C ILE A 20 18.13 -5.42 21.26
N GLY A 21 17.52 -6.48 20.71
CA GLY A 21 16.11 -6.53 20.40
C GLY A 21 15.80 -7.46 19.23
N ARG A 22 14.60 -7.30 18.66
CA ARG A 22 14.13 -8.05 17.50
C ARG A 22 13.70 -7.11 16.40
N THR A 23 13.79 -7.57 15.16
CA THR A 23 13.34 -6.82 13.97
C THR A 23 12.50 -7.71 13.05
N ASP A 24 11.65 -7.06 12.27
CA ASP A 24 10.91 -7.72 11.19
C ASP A 24 11.86 -8.09 10.03
N PRO A 25 11.74 -9.30 9.46
CA PRO A 25 12.50 -9.73 8.29
C PRO A 25 12.37 -8.79 7.09
N SER A 26 11.23 -8.11 6.93
CA SER A 26 11.00 -7.20 5.80
C SER A 26 12.06 -6.10 5.76
N VAL A 27 12.47 -5.60 6.93
CA VAL A 27 13.50 -4.55 7.07
C VAL A 27 14.88 -5.06 6.66
N LEU A 28 15.09 -6.38 6.69
CA LEU A 28 16.33 -7.03 6.28
C LEU A 28 16.38 -7.34 4.78
N THR A 29 15.23 -7.45 4.11
CA THR A 29 15.13 -7.79 2.68
C THR A 29 14.79 -6.60 1.77
N GLU A 30 14.22 -5.52 2.30
CA GLU A 30 13.78 -4.35 1.52
C GLU A 30 14.95 -3.71 0.73
N GLU A 31 14.77 -3.52 -0.58
CA GLU A 31 15.73 -2.82 -1.43
C GLU A 31 15.80 -1.34 -1.06
N ARG A 32 17.00 -0.81 -0.87
CA ARG A 32 17.23 0.57 -0.47
C ARG A 32 18.61 1.06 -0.88
N PRO A 33 18.76 2.34 -1.27
CA PRO A 33 20.07 2.93 -1.47
C PRO A 33 20.83 3.05 -0.13
N GLY A 34 22.12 2.76 -0.16
CA GLY A 34 23.04 2.91 0.97
C GLY A 34 22.99 1.78 2.02
N PRO A 35 23.72 1.95 3.15
CA PRO A 35 23.85 0.91 4.17
C PRO A 35 22.50 0.63 4.84
N ARG A 36 22.24 -0.63 5.18
CA ARG A 36 21.04 -1.03 5.90
C ARG A 36 21.15 -0.65 7.38
N LEU A 37 20.37 0.35 7.78
CA LEU A 37 20.31 0.86 9.15
C LEU A 37 18.98 0.45 9.80
N LEU A 38 19.04 -0.09 11.01
CA LEU A 38 17.93 -0.38 11.90
C LEU A 38 17.84 0.68 12.98
N LEU A 39 16.62 1.03 13.39
CA LEU A 39 16.38 1.86 14.57
C LEU A 39 15.82 0.96 15.68
N LEU A 40 16.62 0.71 16.72
CA LEU A 40 16.25 -0.17 17.84
C LEU A 40 16.68 0.44 19.17
N GLY A 41 15.75 0.49 20.12
CA GLY A 41 15.99 1.10 21.44
C GLY A 41 16.38 2.58 21.36
N GLY A 42 15.83 3.31 20.39
CA GLY A 42 16.15 4.73 20.16
C GLY A 42 17.57 4.98 19.62
N ARG A 43 18.29 3.94 19.19
CA ARG A 43 19.64 4.04 18.63
C ARG A 43 19.69 3.48 17.21
N SER A 44 20.57 4.05 16.40
CA SER A 44 20.79 3.63 15.01
C SER A 44 21.86 2.54 14.95
N TRP A 45 21.59 1.49 14.18
CA TRP A 45 22.43 0.31 14.08
C TRP A 45 22.63 -0.06 12.62
N ARG A 46 23.87 -0.21 12.16
CA ARG A 46 24.20 -0.70 10.82
C ARG A 46 24.21 -2.21 10.80
N VAL A 47 23.42 -2.84 9.94
CA VAL A 47 23.48 -4.29 9.70
C VAL A 47 24.76 -4.63 8.95
N THR A 48 25.55 -5.54 9.53
CA THR A 48 26.82 -6.02 8.94
C THR A 48 26.68 -7.43 8.39
N PHE A 49 25.90 -8.29 9.04
CA PHE A 49 25.71 -9.67 8.61
C PHE A 49 24.32 -10.20 9.00
N ILE A 50 23.76 -11.08 8.17
CA ILE A 50 22.46 -11.72 8.41
C ILE A 50 22.63 -13.24 8.30
N ASP A 51 22.40 -13.94 9.41
CA ASP A 51 22.29 -15.39 9.47
C ASP A 51 20.82 -15.78 9.32
N TRP A 52 20.41 -16.08 8.08
CA TRP A 52 19.03 -16.46 7.74
C TRP A 52 18.61 -17.76 8.40
N THR A 53 19.52 -18.72 8.50
CA THR A 53 19.28 -20.05 9.09
C THR A 53 18.96 -19.93 10.58
N ARG A 54 19.72 -19.11 11.31
CA ARG A 54 19.51 -18.89 12.76
C ARG A 54 18.57 -17.73 13.08
N LYS A 55 18.04 -17.04 12.07
CA LYS A 55 17.23 -15.82 12.20
C LYS A 55 17.92 -14.75 13.06
N ARG A 56 19.18 -14.44 12.77
CA ARG A 56 19.98 -13.45 13.49
C ARG A 56 20.50 -12.36 12.55
N ALA A 57 20.43 -11.12 12.99
CA ALA A 57 21.07 -9.99 12.32
C ALA A 57 22.14 -9.41 13.25
N PHE A 58 23.35 -9.24 12.74
CA PHE A 58 24.47 -8.65 13.46
C PHE A 58 24.62 -7.19 13.06
N VAL A 59 24.87 -6.34 14.05
CA VAL A 59 24.90 -4.90 13.86
C VAL A 59 26.06 -4.22 14.59
N GLU A 60 26.41 -3.05 14.09
CA GLU A 60 27.34 -2.10 14.71
C GLU A 60 26.66 -0.75 14.93
N PRO A 61 27.10 0.07 15.91
CA PRO A 61 26.56 1.41 16.12
C PRO A 61 26.67 2.29 14.87
N ALA A 62 25.62 3.04 14.57
CA ALA A 62 25.60 4.05 13.53
C ALA A 62 25.27 5.43 14.12
N GLY A 63 25.79 6.50 13.49
CA GLY A 63 25.62 7.86 14.01
C GLY A 63 24.19 8.39 13.96
N SER A 64 23.41 8.02 12.94
CA SER A 64 22.02 8.47 12.79
C SER A 64 21.25 7.61 11.77
N GLY A 65 19.93 7.83 11.69
CA GLY A 65 19.03 7.15 10.76
C GLY A 65 18.51 5.81 11.28
N GLY A 66 18.15 4.91 10.37
CA GLY A 66 17.60 3.62 10.75
C GLY A 66 16.09 3.55 10.57
N VAL A 67 15.62 2.36 10.22
CA VAL A 67 14.20 2.07 10.03
C VAL A 67 13.74 1.18 11.18
N ALA A 68 12.64 1.57 11.81
CA ALA A 68 11.87 0.73 12.71
C ALA A 68 10.54 0.41 12.02
N LYS A 69 10.47 -0.75 11.38
CA LYS A 69 9.28 -1.20 10.65
C LYS A 69 8.90 -2.59 11.14
N TRP A 70 7.62 -2.75 11.43
CA TRP A 70 6.99 -3.98 11.87
C TRP A 70 5.86 -4.26 10.90
N THR A 71 5.97 -5.36 10.15
CA THR A 71 4.92 -5.77 9.24
C THR A 71 4.02 -6.73 10.00
N SER A 72 2.87 -6.25 10.46
CA SER A 72 1.87 -7.15 11.05
C SER A 72 1.30 -8.07 9.95
N GLY A 73 1.10 -9.36 10.28
CA GLY A 73 0.54 -10.32 9.34
C GLY A 73 -0.92 -9.99 9.02
N GLY A 74 -1.20 -9.57 7.79
CA GLY A 74 -2.53 -9.23 7.30
C GLY A 74 -2.46 -8.20 6.16
N VAL A 75 -3.59 -7.93 5.52
CA VAL A 75 -3.70 -6.80 4.59
C VAL A 75 -3.73 -5.52 5.40
N SER A 76 -2.56 -4.89 5.49
CA SER A 76 -2.33 -3.60 6.10
C SER A 76 -2.52 -2.53 5.04
N GLY A 77 -3.68 -1.90 5.02
CA GLY A 77 -3.95 -0.71 4.22
C GLY A 77 -4.99 0.17 4.88
N LEU A 78 -5.01 1.44 4.52
CA LEU A 78 -5.99 2.41 4.99
C LEU A 78 -7.38 2.00 4.52
N SER A 79 -8.39 2.33 5.33
CA SER A 79 -9.78 2.23 4.91
C SER A 79 -10.11 3.28 3.87
N TYR A 80 -11.22 3.07 3.15
CA TYR A 80 -11.80 4.06 2.25
C TYR A 80 -11.98 5.42 2.95
N ASP A 81 -12.65 5.44 4.10
CA ASP A 81 -12.94 6.69 4.82
C ASP A 81 -11.69 7.47 5.21
N LEU A 82 -10.63 6.77 5.63
CA LEU A 82 -9.38 7.42 6.04
C LEU A 82 -8.63 7.98 4.84
N ALA A 83 -8.55 7.22 3.74
CA ALA A 83 -7.95 7.70 2.51
C ALA A 83 -8.72 8.91 1.93
N ARG A 84 -10.06 8.88 1.95
CA ARG A 84 -10.89 10.02 1.54
C ARG A 84 -10.70 11.23 2.46
N ALA A 85 -10.63 11.05 3.77
CA ALA A 85 -10.36 12.15 4.70
C ALA A 85 -9.00 12.83 4.41
N MET A 86 -7.97 12.04 4.06
CA MET A 86 -6.67 12.58 3.65
C MET A 86 -6.78 13.37 2.33
N ARG A 87 -7.50 12.85 1.34
CA ARG A 87 -7.81 13.56 0.09
C ARG A 87 -8.50 14.90 0.35
N GLU A 88 -9.52 14.92 1.20
CA GLU A 88 -10.24 16.16 1.54
C GLU A 88 -9.30 17.20 2.17
N VAL A 89 -8.37 16.78 3.04
CA VAL A 89 -7.37 17.71 3.60
C VAL A 89 -6.45 18.29 2.52
N LEU A 90 -6.04 17.48 1.53
CA LEU A 90 -5.24 17.96 0.39
C LEU A 90 -6.03 18.90 -0.53
N LEU A 91 -7.35 18.78 -0.61
CA LEU A 91 -8.20 19.67 -1.39
C LEU A 91 -8.40 21.06 -0.76
N GLY A 92 -7.94 21.28 0.47
CA GLY A 92 -7.89 22.61 1.08
C GLY A 92 -8.45 22.71 2.51
N PRO A 93 -9.53 22.02 2.89
CA PRO A 93 -10.01 22.00 4.27
C PRO A 93 -8.92 21.64 5.28
N ASP A 94 -8.76 22.47 6.31
CA ASP A 94 -7.88 22.13 7.42
C ASP A 94 -8.53 21.11 8.36
N PRO A 95 -7.77 20.14 8.88
CA PRO A 95 -8.31 19.17 9.82
C PRO A 95 -8.71 19.86 11.14
N PRO A 96 -9.74 19.39 11.86
CA PRO A 96 -10.27 20.03 13.07
C PRO A 96 -9.39 19.76 14.31
N VAL A 97 -8.09 20.01 14.20
CA VAL A 97 -7.09 19.78 15.25
C VAL A 97 -6.05 20.90 15.25
N SER A 98 -5.43 21.16 16.39
CA SER A 98 -4.32 22.12 16.47
C SER A 98 -3.09 21.57 15.76
N LEU A 99 -2.60 22.28 14.75
CA LEU A 99 -1.38 21.93 14.03
C LEU A 99 -0.19 22.75 14.55
N THR A 100 0.97 22.10 14.66
CA THR A 100 2.23 22.82 14.89
C THR A 100 2.61 23.63 13.64
N ARG A 101 3.42 24.68 13.80
CA ARG A 101 3.95 25.47 12.66
C ARG A 101 4.65 24.59 11.60
N ARG A 102 5.39 23.57 12.03
CA ARG A 102 6.05 22.63 11.11
C ARG A 102 5.04 21.77 10.33
N ALA A 103 3.95 21.34 10.98
CA ALA A 103 2.90 20.57 10.31
C ALA A 103 2.14 21.44 9.29
N GLN A 104 1.84 22.69 9.64
CA GLN A 104 1.23 23.66 8.72
C GLN A 104 2.10 23.90 7.48
N ALA A 105 3.40 24.15 7.68
CA ALA A 105 4.34 24.37 6.57
C ALA A 105 4.45 23.13 5.66
N CYS A 106 4.50 21.93 6.23
CA CYS A 106 4.53 20.69 5.46
C CYS A 106 3.22 20.51 4.67
N LEU A 107 2.06 20.70 5.30
CA LEU A 107 0.77 20.57 4.62
C LEU A 107 0.60 21.61 3.50
N ALA A 108 1.07 22.85 3.71
CA ALA A 108 1.08 23.87 2.67
C ALA A 108 1.95 23.44 1.47
N GLY A 109 3.16 22.94 1.71
CA GLY A 109 4.03 22.39 0.66
C GLY A 109 3.38 21.25 -0.11
N TRP A 110 2.75 20.29 0.58
CA TRP A 110 2.00 19.20 -0.08
C TRP A 110 0.84 19.71 -0.94
N ARG A 111 0.11 20.73 -0.47
CA ARG A 111 -1.00 21.32 -1.22
C ARG A 111 -0.54 22.10 -2.46
N GLU A 112 0.65 22.71 -2.40
CA GLU A 112 1.20 23.51 -3.49
C GLU A 112 1.93 22.65 -4.52
N GLU A 113 2.77 21.72 -4.06
CA GLU A 113 3.71 20.98 -4.90
C GLU A 113 3.15 19.64 -5.39
N GLU A 114 2.40 18.91 -4.56
CA GLU A 114 2.02 17.51 -4.84
C GLU A 114 0.54 17.36 -5.19
N ALA A 115 -0.35 18.09 -4.49
CA ALA A 115 -1.79 17.96 -4.63
C ALA A 115 -2.31 18.13 -6.09
N PRO A 116 -1.78 19.06 -6.91
CA PRO A 116 -2.23 19.22 -8.30
C PRO A 116 -2.12 17.94 -9.15
N ASP A 117 -1.18 17.05 -8.83
CA ASP A 117 -0.91 15.83 -9.59
C ASP A 117 -1.54 14.57 -8.98
N VAL A 118 -2.18 14.68 -7.80
CA VAL A 118 -2.72 13.52 -7.07
C VAL A 118 -4.17 13.68 -6.61
N VAL A 119 -4.73 14.89 -6.58
CA VAL A 119 -6.15 15.15 -6.23
C VAL A 119 -6.79 16.15 -7.18
N HIS A 120 -8.10 16.02 -7.39
CA HIS A 120 -8.87 16.99 -8.18
C HIS A 120 -10.25 17.23 -7.54
N PRO A 121 -10.73 18.48 -7.40
CA PRO A 121 -12.01 18.75 -6.73
C PRO A 121 -13.23 18.17 -7.49
N GLY A 122 -13.10 17.98 -8.80
CA GLY A 122 -14.14 17.40 -9.64
C GLY A 122 -14.25 15.87 -9.61
N GLY A 123 -13.42 15.16 -8.85
CA GLY A 123 -13.51 13.69 -8.72
C GLY A 123 -12.16 13.00 -8.52
N THR A 124 -12.01 11.78 -9.04
CA THR A 124 -10.71 11.09 -9.06
C THR A 124 -9.87 11.55 -10.25
N LEU A 125 -8.57 11.31 -10.18
CA LEU A 125 -7.61 11.82 -11.16
C LEU A 125 -6.81 10.65 -11.76
N VAL A 126 -6.64 10.64 -13.08
CA VAL A 126 -5.65 9.80 -13.75
C VAL A 126 -4.55 10.70 -14.29
N THR A 127 -3.32 10.48 -13.84
CA THR A 127 -2.15 11.20 -14.35
C THR A 127 -1.22 10.28 -15.13
N ARG A 128 -0.42 10.86 -16.03
CA ARG A 128 0.66 10.18 -16.75
C ARG A 128 1.95 11.00 -16.63
N ALA A 129 3.01 10.37 -16.13
CA ALA A 129 4.37 10.88 -16.13
C ALA A 129 5.30 9.85 -16.82
N GLY A 130 5.59 10.07 -18.11
CA GLY A 130 6.23 9.05 -18.96
C GLY A 130 5.38 7.78 -19.00
N ASP A 131 5.98 6.65 -18.65
CA ASP A 131 5.28 5.36 -18.58
C ASP A 131 4.50 5.18 -17.25
N ASP A 132 4.60 6.13 -16.30
CA ASP A 132 3.84 6.12 -15.04
C ASP A 132 2.43 6.70 -15.18
N VAL A 133 1.50 5.84 -15.61
CA VAL A 133 0.06 6.08 -15.59
C VAL A 133 -0.56 5.56 -14.30
N ARG A 134 -1.26 6.44 -13.58
CA ARG A 134 -1.84 6.12 -12.27
C ARG A 134 -3.22 6.72 -12.13
N TRP A 135 -4.14 5.93 -11.58
CA TRP A 135 -5.44 6.39 -11.11
C TRP A 135 -5.40 6.65 -9.61
N TRP A 136 -5.46 7.91 -9.22
CA TRP A 136 -5.56 8.39 -7.85
C TRP A 136 -7.00 8.33 -7.36
N THR A 137 -7.37 7.18 -6.79
CA THR A 137 -8.71 6.87 -6.29
C THR A 137 -8.96 7.42 -4.89
N TRP A 138 -7.91 7.45 -4.06
CA TRP A 138 -8.01 7.68 -2.60
C TRP A 138 -9.06 6.79 -1.92
N ALA A 139 -9.20 5.55 -2.39
CA ALA A 139 -10.23 4.61 -1.96
C ALA A 139 -9.77 3.61 -0.88
N GLY A 140 -8.52 3.69 -0.42
CA GLY A 140 -7.93 2.69 0.48
C GLY A 140 -7.52 1.41 -0.25
N TYR A 141 -6.71 0.59 0.41
CA TYR A 141 -6.07 -0.55 -0.24
C TYR A 141 -7.07 -1.60 -0.74
N ARG A 142 -8.08 -1.94 0.08
CA ARG A 142 -9.04 -3.00 -0.23
C ARG A 142 -9.90 -2.67 -1.44
N ALA A 143 -10.35 -1.42 -1.54
CA ALA A 143 -11.09 -0.94 -2.71
C ALA A 143 -10.19 -0.95 -3.94
N ASN A 144 -8.95 -0.47 -3.83
CA ASN A 144 -8.02 -0.46 -4.95
C ASN A 144 -7.61 -1.86 -5.43
N ALA A 145 -7.48 -2.83 -4.52
CA ALA A 145 -7.29 -4.24 -4.87
C ALA A 145 -8.49 -4.80 -5.64
N THR A 146 -9.70 -4.45 -5.21
CA THR A 146 -10.96 -4.84 -5.88
C THR A 146 -11.04 -4.20 -7.28
N LEU A 147 -10.69 -2.93 -7.42
CA LEU A 147 -10.64 -2.20 -8.70
C LEU A 147 -9.62 -2.79 -9.67
N ALA A 148 -8.40 -3.09 -9.19
CA ALA A 148 -7.35 -3.68 -10.01
C ALA A 148 -7.77 -5.04 -10.59
N ALA A 149 -8.44 -5.88 -9.78
CA ALA A 149 -8.98 -7.16 -10.24
C ALA A 149 -10.21 -7.02 -11.15
N THR A 150 -11.00 -5.95 -10.97
CA THR A 150 -12.19 -5.67 -11.79
C THR A 150 -11.84 -5.12 -13.17
N LEU A 151 -10.72 -4.39 -13.30
CA LEU A 151 -10.33 -3.70 -14.53
C LEU A 151 -9.04 -4.27 -15.14
N PRO A 152 -8.92 -5.59 -15.38
CA PRO A 152 -7.66 -6.23 -15.77
C PRO A 152 -7.18 -5.79 -17.16
N SER A 153 -8.05 -5.23 -18.00
CA SER A 153 -7.68 -4.70 -19.33
C SER A 153 -6.87 -3.41 -19.26
N ILE A 154 -6.96 -2.66 -18.16
CA ILE A 154 -6.31 -1.36 -17.99
C ILE A 154 -5.40 -1.27 -16.75
N ALA A 155 -5.59 -2.15 -15.77
CA ALA A 155 -4.70 -2.24 -14.60
C ALA A 155 -3.35 -2.85 -14.98
N ASP A 156 -2.28 -2.38 -14.32
CA ASP A 156 -0.96 -3.01 -14.43
C ASP A 156 -0.99 -4.41 -13.78
N PRO A 157 -0.60 -5.48 -14.49
CA PRO A 157 -0.70 -6.85 -13.97
C PRO A 157 0.41 -7.21 -12.98
N VAL A 158 1.47 -6.39 -12.87
CA VAL A 158 2.65 -6.64 -12.04
C VAL A 158 2.60 -5.80 -10.76
N GLN A 159 2.18 -4.55 -10.86
CA GLN A 159 2.19 -3.63 -9.74
C GLN A 159 0.94 -3.74 -8.88
N ARG A 160 1.15 -3.93 -7.57
CA ARG A 160 0.03 -3.93 -6.62
C ARG A 160 -0.48 -2.52 -6.38
N PRO A 161 -1.80 -2.36 -6.14
CA PRO A 161 -2.35 -1.08 -5.74
C PRO A 161 -1.82 -0.62 -4.37
N THR A 162 -1.89 0.68 -4.14
CA THR A 162 -1.59 1.33 -2.85
C THR A 162 -2.90 1.77 -2.18
N ASP A 163 -2.80 2.41 -1.02
CA ASP A 163 -3.96 3.02 -0.35
C ASP A 163 -4.60 4.15 -1.16
N PHE A 164 -3.83 4.82 -2.01
CA PHE A 164 -4.25 6.05 -2.69
C PHE A 164 -4.48 5.86 -4.19
N SER A 165 -3.98 4.78 -4.78
CA SER A 165 -3.97 4.65 -6.23
C SER A 165 -3.91 3.23 -6.77
N VAL A 166 -4.34 3.08 -8.02
CA VAL A 166 -4.14 1.90 -8.87
C VAL A 166 -3.18 2.28 -10.01
N ARG A 167 -2.13 1.47 -10.21
CA ARG A 167 -1.26 1.60 -11.39
C ARG A 167 -2.01 1.10 -12.62
N LEU A 168 -2.01 1.91 -13.68
CA LEU A 168 -2.60 1.55 -14.96
C LEU A 168 -1.50 1.26 -15.97
N ARG A 169 -1.87 0.55 -17.04
CA ARG A 169 -0.97 0.27 -18.16
C ARG A 169 -0.49 1.57 -18.80
N GLU A 170 0.75 1.56 -19.28
CA GLU A 170 1.36 2.71 -19.97
C GLU A 170 0.58 3.13 -21.23
N ASP A 171 0.00 2.15 -21.94
CA ASP A 171 -0.76 2.31 -23.18
C ASP A 171 -2.22 2.76 -22.97
N LEU A 172 -2.60 3.17 -21.76
CA LEU A 172 -3.96 3.62 -21.46
C LEU A 172 -4.41 4.76 -22.38
N THR A 173 -5.58 4.59 -22.99
CA THR A 173 -6.24 5.65 -23.77
C THR A 173 -7.58 6.02 -23.14
N PRO A 174 -8.12 7.22 -23.41
CA PRO A 174 -9.48 7.57 -22.97
C PRO A 174 -10.55 6.57 -23.44
N ALA A 175 -10.39 6.01 -24.65
CA ALA A 175 -11.31 4.99 -25.18
C ALA A 175 -11.20 3.68 -24.39
N ALA A 176 -9.99 3.19 -24.12
CA ALA A 176 -9.79 1.99 -23.30
C ALA A 176 -10.27 2.17 -21.86
N TRP A 177 -10.10 3.37 -21.30
CA TRP A 177 -10.66 3.74 -19.99
C TRP A 177 -12.19 3.62 -19.98
N GLN A 178 -12.86 4.23 -20.95
CA GLN A 178 -14.32 4.19 -21.02
C GLN A 178 -14.82 2.76 -21.24
N GLU A 179 -14.23 2.03 -22.17
CA GLU A 179 -14.61 0.65 -22.45
C GLU A 179 -14.43 -0.28 -21.24
N ALA A 180 -13.38 -0.08 -20.43
CA ALA A 180 -13.17 -0.83 -19.20
C ALA A 180 -14.25 -0.53 -18.14
N ARG A 181 -14.68 0.73 -18.01
CA ARG A 181 -15.77 1.12 -17.09
C ARG A 181 -17.12 0.56 -17.54
N ASP A 182 -17.42 0.65 -18.84
CA ASP A 182 -18.65 0.10 -19.42
C ASP A 182 -18.73 -1.42 -19.17
N ARG A 183 -17.63 -2.16 -19.36
CA ARG A 183 -17.57 -3.60 -19.06
C ARG A 183 -17.74 -3.93 -17.58
N ALA A 184 -17.33 -3.05 -16.68
CA ALA A 184 -17.55 -3.20 -15.25
C ALA A 184 -18.99 -2.82 -14.82
N GLY A 185 -19.84 -2.42 -15.78
CA GLY A 185 -21.22 -2.00 -15.53
C GLY A 185 -21.30 -0.85 -14.54
N ASP A 186 -20.38 0.13 -14.65
CA ASP A 186 -20.23 1.22 -13.69
C ASP A 186 -20.17 0.76 -12.21
N GLY A 187 -19.59 -0.41 -11.97
CA GLY A 187 -19.40 -0.98 -10.64
C GLY A 187 -20.46 -1.99 -10.21
N GLU A 188 -21.37 -2.38 -11.10
CA GLU A 188 -22.25 -3.52 -10.87
C GLU A 188 -21.52 -4.87 -10.96
N LEU A 189 -20.50 -4.96 -11.82
CA LEU A 189 -19.76 -6.19 -12.13
C LEU A 189 -18.36 -6.20 -11.49
N LEU A 190 -18.30 -6.10 -10.16
CA LEU A 190 -17.02 -6.12 -9.43
C LEU A 190 -16.49 -7.55 -9.22
N VAL A 191 -15.16 -7.67 -9.26
CA VAL A 191 -14.45 -8.94 -9.12
C VAL A 191 -13.71 -8.98 -7.78
N LEU A 192 -13.65 -10.17 -7.16
CA LEU A 192 -12.85 -10.38 -5.95
C LEU A 192 -11.36 -10.12 -6.23
N PRO A 193 -10.64 -9.47 -5.30
CA PRO A 193 -9.22 -9.19 -5.48
C PRO A 193 -8.38 -10.46 -5.47
N ASP A 194 -7.26 -10.41 -6.21
CA ASP A 194 -6.24 -11.45 -6.14
C ASP A 194 -5.60 -11.52 -4.75
N VAL A 195 -5.31 -12.75 -4.33
CA VAL A 195 -4.78 -13.03 -2.99
C VAL A 195 -3.38 -13.62 -3.08
N ASP A 196 -2.47 -13.06 -2.29
CA ASP A 196 -1.14 -13.65 -2.09
C ASP A 196 -1.26 -15.00 -1.36
N ARG A 197 -0.59 -16.04 -1.88
CA ARG A 197 -0.54 -17.36 -1.23
C ARG A 197 -0.07 -17.30 0.23
N ARG A 198 0.76 -16.31 0.60
CA ARG A 198 1.17 -16.07 1.99
C ARG A 198 0.01 -15.60 2.88
N ALA A 199 -0.94 -14.84 2.34
CA ALA A 199 -2.15 -14.46 3.07
C ALA A 199 -3.07 -15.66 3.29
N VAL A 200 -3.13 -16.58 2.31
CA VAL A 200 -3.86 -17.85 2.42
C VAL A 200 -3.25 -18.76 3.49
N SER A 201 -1.93 -18.88 3.54
CA SER A 201 -1.26 -19.70 4.57
C SER A 201 -1.47 -19.16 5.99
N GLY A 202 -1.63 -17.83 6.13
CA GLY A 202 -1.97 -17.17 7.38
C GLY A 202 -3.43 -17.31 7.83
N LEU A 203 -4.32 -17.83 6.98
CA LEU A 203 -5.72 -18.07 7.34
C LEU A 203 -5.80 -19.16 8.42
N LYS A 204 -6.46 -18.86 9.54
CA LYS A 204 -6.78 -19.87 10.56
C LYS A 204 -7.56 -21.02 9.91
N PHE A 205 -7.11 -22.26 10.16
CA PHE A 205 -7.65 -23.48 9.56
C PHE A 205 -7.36 -23.68 8.05
N SER A 206 -6.42 -22.93 7.46
CA SER A 206 -5.99 -23.14 6.05
C SER A 206 -5.56 -24.59 5.76
N ALA A 207 -4.93 -25.28 6.72
CA ALA A 207 -4.49 -26.67 6.58
C ALA A 207 -5.63 -27.70 6.48
N VAL A 208 -6.86 -27.34 6.84
CA VAL A 208 -8.04 -28.23 6.79
C VAL A 208 -9.12 -27.72 5.83
N LEU A 209 -8.85 -26.64 5.10
CA LEU A 209 -9.75 -26.05 4.14
C LEU A 209 -9.20 -26.30 2.72
N PRO A 210 -10.00 -26.78 1.75
CA PRO A 210 -9.58 -26.86 0.37
C PRO A 210 -9.03 -25.50 -0.11
N GLU A 211 -7.92 -25.51 -0.85
CA GLU A 211 -7.19 -24.30 -1.26
C GLU A 211 -8.12 -23.25 -1.90
N ARG A 212 -9.02 -23.68 -2.80
CA ARG A 212 -10.01 -22.81 -3.44
C ARG A 212 -10.88 -22.02 -2.45
N LEU A 213 -11.28 -22.65 -1.33
CA LEU A 213 -12.11 -22.01 -0.31
C LEU A 213 -11.28 -21.10 0.59
N ALA A 214 -10.02 -21.46 0.84
CA ALA A 214 -9.10 -20.61 1.58
C ALA A 214 -8.80 -19.32 0.82
N VAL A 215 -8.51 -19.43 -0.49
CA VAL A 215 -8.33 -18.29 -1.39
C VAL A 215 -9.60 -17.42 -1.42
N ALA A 216 -10.77 -18.00 -1.69
CA ALA A 216 -12.02 -17.25 -1.76
C ALA A 216 -12.35 -16.53 -0.43
N THR A 217 -12.09 -17.17 0.71
CA THR A 217 -12.31 -16.57 2.03
C THR A 217 -11.42 -15.36 2.25
N VAL A 218 -10.13 -15.46 1.90
CA VAL A 218 -9.21 -14.33 2.04
C VAL A 218 -9.56 -13.22 1.04
N ALA A 219 -9.90 -13.56 -0.20
CA ALA A 219 -10.31 -12.60 -1.23
C ALA A 219 -11.53 -11.79 -0.77
N ALA A 220 -12.54 -12.46 -0.21
CA ALA A 220 -13.73 -11.79 0.33
C ALA A 220 -13.41 -10.87 1.51
N ARG A 221 -12.44 -11.24 2.37
CA ARG A 221 -11.96 -10.37 3.46
C ARG A 221 -11.11 -9.20 2.97
N MET A 222 -10.53 -9.32 1.80
CA MET A 222 -9.72 -8.27 1.17
C MET A 222 -10.56 -7.36 0.28
N ALA A 223 -11.73 -7.81 -0.19
CA ALA A 223 -12.60 -7.01 -1.03
C ALA A 223 -13.23 -5.85 -0.27
N ASP A 224 -13.37 -4.71 -0.94
CA ASP A 224 -14.23 -3.61 -0.52
C ASP A 224 -15.04 -3.18 -1.75
N PHE A 225 -16.20 -3.80 -1.92
CA PHE A 225 -17.06 -3.58 -3.07
C PHE A 225 -17.73 -2.21 -3.04
N ASP A 226 -18.09 -1.72 -1.85
CA ASP A 226 -18.75 -0.42 -1.70
C ASP A 226 -17.76 0.71 -2.03
N GLY A 227 -16.55 0.66 -1.47
CA GLY A 227 -15.49 1.63 -1.78
C GLY A 227 -15.05 1.58 -3.24
N ALA A 228 -14.94 0.38 -3.82
CA ALA A 228 -14.61 0.22 -5.25
C ALA A 228 -15.71 0.78 -6.15
N ARG A 229 -16.98 0.48 -5.88
CA ARG A 229 -18.12 1.02 -6.63
C ARG A 229 -18.17 2.54 -6.55
N ALA A 230 -18.04 3.09 -5.34
CA ALA A 230 -18.02 4.53 -5.13
C ALA A 230 -16.93 5.21 -5.96
N ALA A 231 -15.70 4.71 -5.91
CA ALA A 231 -14.58 5.24 -6.69
C ALA A 231 -14.79 5.09 -8.21
N LEU A 232 -15.35 3.98 -8.68
CA LEU A 232 -15.57 3.72 -10.11
C LEU A 232 -16.70 4.57 -10.71
N THR A 233 -17.73 4.90 -9.93
CA THR A 233 -18.85 5.77 -10.34
C THR A 233 -18.54 7.26 -10.26
N GLU A 234 -17.50 7.64 -9.50
CA GLU A 234 -17.08 9.05 -9.38
C GLU A 234 -16.62 9.59 -10.74
N PRO A 235 -16.82 10.90 -11.03
CA PRO A 235 -16.20 11.50 -12.20
C PRO A 235 -14.68 11.35 -12.15
N VAL A 236 -14.08 11.11 -13.31
CA VAL A 236 -12.63 10.92 -13.43
C VAL A 236 -12.08 11.94 -14.41
N ARG A 237 -11.04 12.66 -14.01
CA ARG A 237 -10.28 13.55 -14.89
C ARG A 237 -9.05 12.83 -15.41
N LEU A 238 -8.91 12.75 -16.74
CA LEU A 238 -7.69 12.26 -17.38
C LEU A 238 -6.76 13.45 -17.65
N GLN A 239 -5.61 13.49 -16.97
CA GLN A 239 -4.56 14.49 -17.14
C GLN A 239 -3.31 13.79 -17.66
N PHE A 240 -3.30 13.55 -18.96
CA PHE A 240 -2.09 13.16 -19.67
C PHE A 240 -1.35 14.45 -19.99
N ALA A 241 -0.12 14.60 -19.49
CA ALA A 241 0.71 15.72 -19.92
C ALA A 241 0.81 15.66 -21.46
N SER A 242 0.47 16.75 -22.13
CA SER A 242 0.72 16.86 -23.56
C SER A 242 2.23 16.85 -23.74
N ASP A 243 2.74 15.87 -24.48
CA ASP A 243 4.13 15.89 -24.95
C ASP A 243 4.35 17.23 -25.68
N PHE A 244 5.30 18.03 -25.18
CA PHE A 244 5.90 19.14 -25.91
C PHE A 244 7.28 18.71 -26.41
#